data_AF-A0A016W7L6-F1
#
_entry.id   AF-A0A016W7L6-F1
#
_cell.length_a   1.000
_cell.length_b   1.000
_cell.length_c   1.000
_cell.angle_alpha   90.00
_cell.angle_beta   90.00
_cell.angle_gamma   90.00
#
_symmetry.space_group_name_H-M   'P 1'
#
loop_
_entity.id
_entity.type
_entity.pdbx_description
1 polymer ?
#
loop_
_entity_poly.entity_id
_entity_poly.type
_entity_poly.pdbx_seq_one_letter_code
_entity_poly.pdbx_strand_id
1 'polypeptide(L)'
;MSALLKPQRRQLSRLAKGHEMNGPYGMAPKAANMLKMKYDCDAERSAMRAAKTCSGKLSPPETRPGYKENFIQIYKTYLNLPQTARHASERWWKQLSMYGANPQMVFTHQMRTEKTKIIRNWGKVSCEPTPAAVSASPD
;
A
#
# COMPACT_ATOMS: atom_id res chain seq x y z
N MET A 1 14.55 -2.32 -2.34
CA MET A 1 13.06 -2.29 -2.39
C MET A 1 12.45 -2.81 -3.69
N SER A 2 13.25 -3.12 -4.73
CA SER A 2 12.77 -3.76 -5.97
C SER A 2 11.92 -5.03 -5.76
N ALA A 3 12.18 -5.78 -4.68
CA ALA A 3 11.41 -6.96 -4.28
C ALA A 3 9.92 -6.70 -3.97
N LEU A 4 9.53 -5.45 -3.65
CA LEU A 4 8.13 -5.06 -3.40
C LEU A 4 7.34 -4.81 -4.69
N LEU A 5 8.00 -4.45 -5.79
CA LEU A 5 7.33 -4.03 -7.02
C LEU A 5 6.51 -5.15 -7.66
N LYS A 6 7.11 -6.36 -7.77
CA LYS A 6 6.45 -7.50 -8.43
C LYS A 6 5.20 -7.96 -7.66
N PRO A 7 5.24 -8.21 -6.34
CA PRO A 7 4.05 -8.53 -5.55
C PRO A 7 2.95 -7.47 -5.70
N GLN A 8 3.32 -6.19 -5.54
CA GLN A 8 2.37 -5.09 -5.60
C GLN A 8 1.65 -5.00 -6.95
N ARG A 9 2.39 -5.11 -8.07
CA ARG A 9 1.80 -5.14 -9.42
C ARG A 9 0.83 -6.31 -9.61
N ARG A 10 1.17 -7.49 -9.09
CA ARG A 10 0.29 -8.67 -9.18
C ARG A 10 -1.02 -8.44 -8.42
N GLN A 11 -0.94 -7.88 -7.20
CA GLN A 11 -2.11 -7.61 -6.38
C GLN A 11 -2.98 -6.50 -6.98
N LEU A 12 -2.38 -5.41 -7.48
CA LEU A 12 -3.12 -4.36 -8.20
C LEU A 12 -3.85 -4.91 -9.42
N SER A 13 -3.21 -5.78 -10.21
CA SER A 13 -3.85 -6.40 -11.36
C SER A 13 -5.02 -7.31 -10.96
N ARG A 14 -4.93 -8.01 -9.83
CA ARG A 14 -6.02 -8.86 -9.33
C ARG A 14 -7.18 -8.02 -8.80
N LEU A 15 -6.87 -6.97 -8.04
CA LEU A 15 -7.87 -6.01 -7.55
C LEU A 15 -8.62 -5.35 -8.72
N ALA A 16 -7.89 -4.89 -9.75
CA ALA A 16 -8.49 -4.26 -10.92
C ALA A 16 -9.48 -5.17 -11.65
N LYS A 17 -9.22 -6.48 -11.66
CA LYS A 17 -10.10 -7.49 -12.28
C LYS A 17 -11.27 -7.92 -11.38
N GLY A 18 -11.37 -7.39 -10.16
CA GLY A 18 -12.37 -7.80 -9.17
C GLY A 18 -12.10 -9.18 -8.59
N HIS A 19 -10.82 -9.59 -8.51
CA HIS A 19 -10.40 -10.91 -8.00
C HIS A 19 -9.87 -10.86 -6.55
N GLU A 20 -10.15 -9.78 -5.83
CA GLU A 20 -9.79 -9.63 -4.42
C GLU A 20 -11.05 -9.55 -3.55
N MET A 21 -11.02 -10.18 -2.38
CA MET A 21 -12.13 -10.15 -1.43
C MET A 21 -12.13 -8.81 -0.67
N ASN A 22 -13.28 -8.14 -0.61
CA ASN A 22 -13.55 -6.93 0.17
C ASN A 22 -14.18 -7.28 1.53
N GLY A 23 -13.53 -8.18 2.28
CA GLY A 23 -13.98 -8.64 3.59
C GLY A 23 -15.45 -9.08 3.59
N PRO A 24 -16.30 -8.54 4.48
CA PRO A 24 -17.70 -8.94 4.59
C PRO A 24 -18.59 -8.47 3.42
N TYR A 25 -18.05 -7.65 2.50
CA TYR A 25 -18.80 -7.08 1.38
C TYR A 25 -18.70 -7.92 0.09
N GLY A 26 -18.10 -9.11 0.15
CA GLY A 26 -17.90 -9.97 -1.02
C GLY A 26 -16.71 -9.53 -1.87
N MET A 27 -16.74 -9.80 -3.17
CA MET A 27 -15.64 -9.44 -4.07
C MET A 27 -15.57 -7.93 -4.30
N ALA A 28 -14.35 -7.39 -4.37
CA ALA A 28 -14.14 -6.01 -4.77
C ALA A 28 -14.63 -5.78 -6.21
N PRO A 29 -15.25 -4.62 -6.52
CA PRO A 29 -15.63 -4.29 -7.88
C PRO A 29 -14.39 -4.15 -8.79
N LYS A 30 -14.62 -4.26 -10.11
CA LYS A 30 -13.58 -3.98 -11.10
C LYS A 30 -13.19 -2.50 -11.04
N ALA A 31 -11.90 -2.23 -11.16
CA ALA A 31 -11.37 -0.88 -11.16
C ALA A 31 -11.28 -0.34 -12.59
N ALA A 32 -11.66 0.92 -12.80
CA ALA A 32 -11.65 1.54 -14.12
C ALA A 32 -10.24 1.99 -14.55
N ASN A 33 -9.45 2.53 -13.61
CA ASN A 33 -8.21 3.25 -13.91
C ASN A 33 -7.07 2.87 -12.95
N MET A 34 -6.95 1.59 -12.61
CA MET A 34 -5.90 1.11 -11.72
C MET A 34 -4.51 1.24 -12.36
N LEU A 35 -3.69 2.15 -11.86
CA LEU A 35 -2.37 2.39 -12.41
C LEU A 35 -1.36 1.28 -12.07
N LYS A 36 -0.46 1.01 -13.02
CA LYS A 36 0.67 0.11 -12.83
C LYS A 36 1.79 0.83 -12.09
N MET A 37 2.09 0.38 -10.88
CA MET A 37 3.21 0.94 -10.09
C MET A 37 4.53 0.85 -10.85
N LYS A 38 5.31 1.93 -10.87
CA LYS A 38 6.70 1.97 -11.36
C LYS A 38 7.65 2.06 -10.17
N TYR A 39 8.87 1.58 -10.39
CA TYR A 39 9.91 1.73 -9.38
C TYR A 39 10.50 3.13 -9.47
N ASP A 40 10.70 3.76 -8.33
CA ASP A 40 11.24 5.10 -8.16
C ASP A 40 12.40 5.01 -7.16
N CYS A 41 13.60 5.41 -7.62
CA CYS A 41 14.82 5.37 -6.82
C CYS A 41 14.80 6.36 -5.65
N ASP A 42 14.11 7.50 -5.80
CA ASP A 42 14.03 8.52 -4.75
C ASP A 42 13.04 8.11 -3.67
N ALA A 43 11.93 7.47 -4.05
CA ALA A 43 11.04 6.79 -3.12
C ALA A 43 11.79 5.71 -2.32
N GLU A 44 12.65 4.91 -2.98
CA GLU A 44 13.48 3.93 -2.29
C GLU A 44 14.45 4.59 -1.30
N ARG A 45 15.14 5.65 -1.73
CA ARG A 45 16.10 6.37 -0.88
C ARG A 45 15.43 6.95 0.36
N SER A 46 14.24 7.54 0.18
CA SER A 46 13.41 8.06 1.28
C SER A 46 13.04 6.96 2.27
N ALA A 47 12.52 5.84 1.79
CA ALA A 47 12.11 4.73 2.66
C ALA A 47 13.31 4.02 3.32
N MET A 48 14.46 3.92 2.64
CA MET A 48 15.69 3.41 3.23
C MET A 48 16.20 4.31 4.35
N ARG A 49 16.11 5.65 4.19
CA ARG A 49 16.46 6.60 5.26
C ARG A 49 15.60 6.36 6.50
N ALA A 50 14.29 6.21 6.33
CA ALA A 50 13.38 5.89 7.43
C ALA A 50 13.72 4.54 8.08
N ALA A 51 13.91 3.48 7.29
CA ALA A 51 14.22 2.14 7.80
C ALA A 51 15.53 2.07 8.60
N LYS A 52 16.57 2.81 8.18
CA LYS A 52 17.88 2.88 8.86
C LYS A 52 17.82 3.44 10.28
N THR A 53 16.78 4.20 10.62
CA THR A 53 16.59 4.70 12.00
C THR A 53 16.19 3.60 12.98
N CYS A 54 15.74 2.44 12.49
CA CYS A 54 15.25 1.33 13.31
C CYS A 54 14.13 1.73 14.31
N SER A 55 13.44 2.84 14.07
CA SER A 55 12.47 3.42 15.03
C SER A 55 11.23 2.55 15.27
N GLY A 56 10.90 1.67 14.31
CA GLY A 56 9.66 0.89 14.34
C GLY A 56 8.40 1.73 14.22
N LYS A 57 8.52 2.97 13.72
CA LYS A 57 7.42 3.94 13.62
C LYS A 57 7.38 4.56 12.22
N LEU A 58 6.26 5.19 11.91
CA LEU A 58 6.12 5.97 10.69
C LEU A 58 7.12 7.14 10.71
N SER A 59 7.80 7.39 9.60
CA SER A 59 8.67 8.56 9.48
C SER A 59 7.86 9.87 9.51
N PRO A 60 8.41 10.95 10.10
CA PRO A 60 7.74 12.25 10.10
C PRO A 60 7.47 12.74 8.66
N PRO A 61 6.28 13.26 8.33
CA PRO A 61 5.92 13.65 6.96
C PRO A 61 6.92 14.60 6.28
N GLU A 62 7.50 15.52 7.04
CA GLU A 62 8.52 16.48 6.61
C GLU A 62 9.81 15.82 6.10
N THR A 63 10.08 14.58 6.51
CA THR A 63 11.26 13.82 6.05
C THR A 63 11.05 13.07 4.73
N ARG A 64 9.81 13.08 4.22
CA ARG A 64 9.39 12.39 3.00
C ARG A 64 8.36 13.21 2.20
N PRO A 65 8.71 14.44 1.79
CA PRO A 65 7.80 15.30 1.03
C PRO A 65 7.34 14.59 -0.25
N GLY A 66 6.06 14.72 -0.58
CA GLY A 66 5.45 14.05 -1.74
C GLY A 66 5.14 12.56 -1.54
N TYR A 67 5.70 11.89 -0.52
CA TYR A 67 5.51 10.44 -0.31
C TYR A 67 4.61 10.10 0.87
N LYS A 68 3.75 9.11 0.66
CA LYS A 68 3.03 8.42 1.74
C LYS A 68 3.78 7.14 2.10
N GLU A 69 3.68 6.71 3.36
CA GLU A 69 4.46 5.59 3.87
C GLU A 69 3.55 4.48 4.45
N ASN A 70 3.93 3.24 4.17
CA ASN A 70 3.58 2.08 4.96
C ASN A 70 4.85 1.56 5.64
N PHE A 71 4.75 1.23 6.92
CA PHE A 71 5.82 0.55 7.66
C PHE A 71 5.30 -0.74 8.27
N ILE A 72 6.22 -1.65 8.57
CA ILE A 72 5.93 -2.91 9.26
C ILE A 72 7.20 -3.41 9.95
N GLN A 73 7.05 -3.95 11.15
CA GLN A 73 8.12 -4.69 11.82
C GLN A 73 7.83 -6.18 11.69
N ILE A 74 8.85 -6.93 11.29
CA ILE A 74 8.79 -8.39 11.15
C ILE A 74 9.91 -8.96 12.02
N TYR A 75 9.54 -9.63 13.10
CA TYR A 75 10.47 -10.24 14.05
C TYR A 75 11.01 -11.61 13.60
N LYS A 76 10.64 -12.07 12.40
CA LYS A 76 11.12 -13.33 11.82
C LYS A 76 12.52 -13.12 11.23
N THR A 77 13.55 -13.32 12.05
CA THR A 77 14.95 -13.10 11.69
C THR A 77 15.50 -14.08 10.66
N TYR A 78 14.83 -15.22 10.43
CA TYR A 78 15.21 -16.21 9.42
C TYR A 78 14.82 -15.83 7.98
N LEU A 79 14.04 -14.76 7.79
CA LEU A 79 13.61 -14.34 6.46
C LEU A 79 14.68 -13.50 5.78
N ASN A 80 14.99 -13.82 4.52
CA ASN A 80 15.79 -12.93 3.69
C ASN A 80 14.99 -11.70 3.22
N LEU A 81 15.67 -10.71 2.61
CA LEU A 81 15.03 -9.47 2.16
C LEU A 81 13.86 -9.69 1.18
N PRO A 82 13.99 -10.53 0.12
CA PRO A 82 12.84 -10.83 -0.76
C PRO A 82 11.65 -11.46 -0.03
N GLN A 83 11.88 -12.41 0.87
CA GLN A 83 10.82 -13.06 1.66
C GLN A 83 10.15 -12.05 2.61
N THR A 84 10.95 -11.20 3.26
CA THR A 84 10.46 -10.13 4.14
C THR A 84 9.59 -9.14 3.37
N ALA A 85 10.02 -8.72 2.18
CA ALA A 85 9.26 -7.82 1.30
C ALA A 85 7.92 -8.46 0.86
N ARG A 86 7.93 -9.74 0.51
CA ARG A 86 6.71 -10.48 0.18
C ARG A 86 5.75 -10.53 1.37
N HIS A 87 6.24 -10.93 2.55
CA HIS A 87 5.43 -10.98 3.77
C HIS A 87 4.86 -9.62 4.16
N ALA A 88 5.64 -8.54 4.02
CA ALA A 88 5.17 -7.17 4.24
C ALA A 88 3.99 -6.83 3.31
N SER A 89 4.14 -7.11 2.01
CA SER A 89 3.11 -6.86 0.99
C SER A 89 1.84 -7.66 1.30
N GLU A 90 1.98 -8.95 1.63
CA GLU A 90 0.86 -9.81 2.00
C GLU A 90 0.13 -9.28 3.24
N ARG A 91 0.84 -8.82 4.27
CA ARG A 91 0.22 -8.23 5.48
C ARG A 91 -0.60 -6.98 5.16
N TRP A 92 -0.08 -6.09 4.33
CA TRP A 92 -0.82 -4.88 3.94
C TRP A 92 -2.07 -5.22 3.14
N TRP A 93 -1.96 -6.11 2.16
CA TRP A 93 -3.08 -6.48 1.30
C TRP A 93 -4.16 -7.31 2.02
N LYS A 94 -3.77 -8.14 2.98
CA LYS A 94 -4.70 -8.96 3.77
C LYS A 94 -5.74 -8.10 4.50
N GLN A 95 -5.43 -6.84 4.80
CA GLN A 95 -6.37 -5.90 5.43
C GLN A 95 -7.69 -5.81 4.66
N LEU A 96 -7.67 -5.76 3.32
CA LEU A 96 -8.89 -5.70 2.50
C LEU A 96 -9.73 -6.96 2.70
N SER A 97 -9.12 -8.13 2.53
CA SER A 97 -9.82 -9.41 2.69
C SER A 97 -10.33 -9.67 4.11
N MET A 98 -9.72 -9.06 5.13
CA MET A 98 -10.13 -9.26 6.52
C MET A 98 -11.22 -8.29 6.97
N TYR A 99 -11.11 -7.02 6.59
CA TYR A 99 -11.93 -5.96 7.18
C TYR A 99 -12.88 -5.30 6.20
N GLY A 100 -12.53 -5.33 4.90
CA GLY A 100 -13.22 -4.58 3.87
C GLY A 100 -12.99 -3.06 3.99
N ALA A 101 -13.16 -2.35 2.88
CA ALA A 101 -13.30 -0.90 2.87
C ALA A 101 -14.79 -0.56 3.03
N ASN A 102 -15.50 -0.42 1.93
CA ASN A 102 -16.96 -0.36 1.83
C ASN A 102 -17.35 -0.85 0.43
N PRO A 103 -18.65 -1.05 0.15
CA PRO A 103 -19.10 -1.47 -1.19
C PRO A 103 -18.68 -0.52 -2.31
N GLN A 104 -18.52 0.78 -2.01
CA GLN A 104 -18.12 1.82 -2.97
C GLN A 104 -16.59 1.93 -3.16
N MET A 105 -15.79 1.15 -2.44
CA MET A 105 -14.32 1.22 -2.41
C MET A 105 -13.75 2.62 -2.08
N VAL A 106 -14.50 3.45 -1.33
CA VAL A 106 -14.09 4.80 -0.93
C VAL A 106 -13.37 4.76 0.41
N PHE A 107 -12.15 5.30 0.48
CA PHE A 107 -11.40 5.38 1.73
C PHE A 107 -11.85 6.55 2.59
N THR A 108 -12.47 6.29 3.74
CA THR A 108 -13.06 7.33 4.62
C THR A 108 -12.13 7.77 5.75
N HIS A 109 -12.47 8.88 6.40
CA HIS A 109 -11.75 9.33 7.61
C HIS A 109 -11.83 8.29 8.74
N GLN A 110 -12.97 7.65 8.94
CA GLN A 110 -13.14 6.58 9.94
C GLN A 110 -12.16 5.43 9.70
N MET A 111 -11.98 5.00 8.44
CA MET A 111 -11.01 3.98 8.06
C MET A 111 -9.55 4.38 8.33
N ARG A 112 -9.26 5.69 8.30
CA ARG A 112 -7.93 6.23 8.64
C ARG A 112 -7.64 6.12 10.13
N THR A 113 -8.63 6.45 10.96
CA THR A 113 -8.48 6.57 12.42
C THR A 113 -8.78 5.28 13.19
N GLU A 114 -9.36 4.28 12.51
CA GLU A 114 -9.65 2.96 13.08
C GLU A 114 -8.41 2.29 13.71
N LYS A 115 -8.62 1.70 14.88
CA LYS A 115 -7.57 1.06 15.70
C LYS A 115 -7.60 -0.46 15.61
N THR A 116 -8.73 -1.06 15.26
CA THR A 116 -8.96 -2.50 15.27
C THR A 116 -9.05 -3.08 13.84
N LYS A 117 -9.95 -2.53 13.02
CA LYS A 117 -10.16 -2.91 11.62
C LYS A 117 -9.29 -2.09 10.68
N ILE A 118 -7.97 -2.23 10.85
CA ILE A 118 -6.99 -1.38 10.15
C ILE A 118 -6.96 -1.72 8.66
N ILE A 119 -7.39 -0.78 7.81
CA ILE A 119 -7.38 -0.89 6.35
C ILE A 119 -6.43 0.15 5.67
N ARG A 120 -5.83 1.04 6.46
CA ARG A 120 -5.03 2.18 5.96
C ARG A 120 -3.75 1.81 5.22
N ASN A 121 -3.19 0.61 5.39
CA ASN A 121 -2.00 0.21 4.64
C ASN A 121 -2.39 -0.30 3.25
N TRP A 122 -3.45 -1.12 3.18
CA TRP A 122 -4.06 -1.49 1.90
C TRP A 122 -4.47 -0.26 1.11
N GLY A 123 -5.20 0.68 1.72
CA GLY A 123 -5.70 1.88 1.03
C GLY A 123 -4.60 2.74 0.39
N LYS A 124 -3.38 2.74 0.95
CA LYS A 124 -2.23 3.45 0.34
C LYS A 124 -1.66 2.72 -0.87
N VAL A 125 -1.76 1.39 -0.91
CA VAL A 125 -1.16 0.58 -1.99
C VAL A 125 -2.14 0.30 -3.12
N SER A 126 -3.44 0.49 -2.91
CA SER A 126 -4.52 0.29 -3.89
C SER A 126 -5.11 1.58 -4.46
N CYS A 127 -4.58 2.74 -4.08
CA CYS A 127 -5.18 4.02 -4.45
C CYS A 127 -5.04 4.28 -5.96
N GLU A 128 -6.16 4.61 -6.60
CA GLU A 128 -6.15 5.27 -7.90
C GLU A 128 -5.84 6.76 -7.68
N PRO A 129 -4.99 7.40 -8.51
CA PRO A 129 -4.85 8.83 -8.46
C PRO A 129 -6.16 9.50 -8.84
N THR A 130 -6.53 10.55 -8.10
CA THR A 130 -7.61 11.43 -8.51
C THR A 130 -7.27 12.07 -9.85
N PRO A 131 -8.26 12.32 -10.74
CA PRO A 131 -8.03 12.94 -12.05
C PRO A 131 -7.21 14.24 -11.99
N ALA A 132 -7.28 14.97 -10.88
CA ALA A 132 -6.53 16.20 -10.65
C ALA A 132 -5.00 16.00 -10.48
N ALA A 133 -4.52 14.78 -10.23
CA ALA A 133 -3.08 14.50 -10.07
C ALA A 133 -2.37 14.20 -11.40
N VAL A 134 -3.10 14.05 -12.51
CA VAL A 134 -2.54 13.73 -13.82
C VAL A 134 -2.11 15.01 -14.58
N SER A 135 -2.52 16.19 -14.13
CA SER A 135 -2.24 17.47 -14.79
C SER A 135 -1.01 18.24 -14.26
N ALA A 136 -0.17 17.62 -13.44
CA ALA A 136 1.01 18.27 -12.86
C ALA A 136 2.28 17.46 -13.10
N SER A 137 2.74 17.43 -14.35
CA SER A 137 4.13 17.18 -14.70
C SER A 137 4.43 18.02 -15.94
N PRO A 138 5.13 19.17 -15.82
CA PRO A 138 5.71 19.83 -16.98
C PRO A 138 6.97 19.07 -17.43
N ASP A 139 7.17 19.01 -18.75
CA ASP A 139 8.42 18.59 -19.41
C ASP A 139 9.61 19.48 -19.01
#